data_AF-A0A086P4W2-F1
#
_entry.id   AF-A0A086P4W2-F1
#
_cell.length_a   1.000
_cell.length_b   1.000
_cell.length_c   1.000
_cell.angle_alpha   90.00
_cell.angle_beta   90.00
_cell.angle_gamma   90.00
#
_symmetry.space_group_name_H-M   'P 1'
#
loop_
_entity.id
_entity.type
_entity.pdbx_description
1 polymer ?
#
loop_
_entity_poly.entity_id
_entity_poly.type
_entity_poly.pdbx_seq_one_letter_code
_entity_poly.pdbx_strand_id
1 'polypeptide(L)'
;MEFIVQSTFGEIAALLVLAAVVGFLGIVLRQPLIVSFIAVGLIAGPSALGLVQSAEQVKLLSELGIALLLFLVGIKLDVKLVRSLGTVSLFTGLGQVLFTSVFGYLIGLGLGLGHVTSLYVAVALTFSSTIIIVKLLSDKREIDALHGQIALGFLIVQDLVVVLAMIVLSAIGIGSAGEAEGAEGLLSVVLSGGAMVVMVILFVRFLANPLTERLAQAPELMMISAIALAAIFAAVGELVGLGKEVGGLLAGISLASTPYRETIAARLAPLRDFLLLFLICPHRVDRLVC
;
A
#
# COMPACT_ATOMS: atom_id res chain seq x y z
N MET A 1 -1.62 12.42 32.82
CA MET A 1 -1.85 11.76 31.52
C MET A 1 -3.05 12.36 30.80
N GLU A 2 -4.15 12.69 31.51
CA GLU A 2 -5.36 13.32 30.94
C GLU A 2 -5.16 14.72 30.32
N PHE A 3 -4.25 15.55 30.83
CA PHE A 3 -4.02 16.90 30.31
C PHE A 3 -3.27 16.97 28.97
N ILE A 4 -2.49 15.94 28.60
CA ILE A 4 -1.76 15.93 27.32
C ILE A 4 -2.68 15.44 26.18
N VAL A 5 -3.64 14.56 26.49
CA VAL A 5 -4.51 13.88 25.50
C VAL A 5 -5.73 14.73 25.11
N GLN A 6 -6.01 15.86 25.78
CA GLN A 6 -7.08 16.78 25.38
C GLN A 6 -6.78 17.59 24.11
N SER A 7 -5.52 17.65 23.69
CA SER A 7 -5.13 18.36 22.47
C SER A 7 -4.67 17.38 21.40
N THR A 8 -5.14 17.54 20.16
CA THR A 8 -4.74 16.70 19.02
C THR A 8 -3.21 16.66 18.84
N PHE A 9 -2.52 17.75 19.16
CA PHE A 9 -1.05 17.80 19.17
C PHE A 9 -0.43 16.87 20.22
N GLY A 10 -1.00 16.84 21.42
CA GLY A 10 -0.53 15.97 22.50
C GLY A 10 -0.84 14.48 22.25
N GLU A 11 -1.94 14.15 21.57
CA GLU A 11 -2.19 12.79 21.07
C GLU A 11 -1.07 12.34 20.11
N ILE A 12 -0.75 13.16 19.10
CA ILE A 12 0.32 12.86 18.14
C ILE A 12 1.68 12.77 18.84
N ALA A 13 1.97 13.68 19.78
CA ALA A 13 3.21 13.65 20.55
C ALA A 13 3.33 12.37 21.38
N ALA A 14 2.26 11.93 22.05
CA ALA A 14 2.23 10.69 22.81
C ALA A 14 2.43 9.47 21.92
N LEU A 15 1.81 9.43 20.74
CA LEU A 15 2.00 8.37 19.74
C LEU A 15 3.46 8.29 19.27
N LEU A 16 4.10 9.43 18.99
CA LEU A 16 5.49 9.47 18.55
C LEU A 16 6.45 9.02 19.64
N VAL A 17 6.22 9.43 20.89
CA VAL A 17 7.03 8.98 22.04
C VAL A 17 6.86 7.47 22.24
N LEU A 18 5.62 6.96 22.19
CA LEU A 18 5.36 5.52 22.30
C LEU A 18 6.05 4.74 21.18
N ALA A 19 5.98 5.24 19.94
CA ALA A 19 6.65 4.63 18.80
C ALA A 19 8.18 4.64 18.91
N ALA A 20 8.76 5.72 19.44
CA ALA A 20 10.19 5.78 19.68
C ALA A 20 10.63 4.76 20.74
N VAL A 21 9.88 4.63 21.84
CA VAL A 21 10.18 3.68 22.93
C VAL A 21 10.03 2.23 22.47
N VAL A 22 8.89 1.89 21.87
CA VAL A 22 8.62 0.52 21.40
C VAL A 22 9.51 0.17 20.19
N GLY A 23 9.79 1.14 19.32
CA GLY A 23 10.74 1.00 18.22
C GLY A 23 12.16 0.74 18.70
N PHE A 24 12.62 1.47 19.72
CA PHE A 24 13.91 1.22 20.36
C PHE A 24 13.98 -0.18 20.96
N LEU A 25 12.94 -0.60 21.67
CA LEU A 25 12.85 -1.95 22.23
C LEU A 25 12.89 -3.02 21.12
N GLY A 26 12.22 -2.77 19.99
CA GLY A 26 12.27 -3.61 18.81
C GLY A 26 13.67 -3.76 18.22
N ILE A 27 14.41 -2.66 18.11
CA ILE A 27 15.81 -2.68 17.64
C ILE A 27 16.68 -3.51 18.58
N VAL A 28 16.54 -3.33 19.90
CA VAL A 28 17.28 -4.12 20.90
C VAL A 28 16.98 -5.62 20.77
N LEU A 29 15.72 -5.96 20.49
CA LEU A 29 15.27 -7.33 20.26
C LEU A 29 15.57 -7.85 18.84
N ARG A 30 16.26 -7.07 17.99
CA ARG A 30 16.54 -7.38 16.57
C ARG A 30 15.29 -7.65 15.74
N GLN A 31 14.18 -7.05 16.11
CA GLN A 31 12.91 -7.14 15.37
C GLN A 31 12.81 -6.02 14.33
N PRO A 32 12.18 -6.28 13.16
CA PRO A 32 11.90 -5.22 12.19
C PRO A 32 11.00 -4.13 12.79
N LEU A 33 11.35 -2.86 12.57
CA LEU A 33 10.60 -1.68 13.09
C LEU A 33 9.09 -1.71 12.82
N ILE A 34 8.64 -2.35 11.74
CA ILE A 34 7.22 -2.47 11.40
C ILE A 34 6.47 -3.27 12.46
N VAL A 35 7.08 -4.32 13.00
CA VAL A 35 6.50 -5.13 14.09
C VAL A 35 6.30 -4.26 15.33
N SER A 36 7.27 -3.40 15.63
CA SER A 36 7.18 -2.44 16.73
C SER A 36 6.06 -1.42 16.50
N PHE A 37 5.88 -0.91 15.28
CA PHE A 37 4.78 0.01 14.96
C PHE A 37 3.40 -0.67 15.00
N ILE A 38 3.32 -1.96 14.68
CA ILE A 38 2.10 -2.76 14.91
C ILE A 38 1.78 -2.87 16.39
N ALA A 39 2.79 -3.15 17.22
CA ALA A 39 2.60 -3.17 18.67
C ALA A 39 2.17 -1.79 19.21
N VAL A 40 2.75 -0.70 18.69
CA VAL A 40 2.36 0.68 19.05
C VAL A 40 0.91 0.94 18.71
N GLY A 41 0.47 0.59 17.49
CA GLY A 41 -0.93 0.71 17.10
C GLY A 41 -1.85 -0.04 18.06
N LEU A 42 -1.55 -1.31 18.35
CA LEU A 42 -2.34 -2.13 19.27
C LEU A 42 -2.43 -1.53 20.68
N ILE A 43 -1.32 -0.99 21.19
CA ILE A 43 -1.23 -0.37 22.52
C ILE A 43 -1.90 1.01 22.56
N ALA A 44 -1.77 1.79 21.49
CA ALA A 44 -2.35 3.13 21.39
C ALA A 44 -3.85 3.13 21.08
N GLY A 45 -4.36 2.00 20.58
CA GLY A 45 -5.75 1.79 20.23
C GLY A 45 -6.74 2.02 21.39
N PRO A 46 -8.03 2.21 21.05
CA PRO A 46 -9.11 2.40 22.03
C PRO A 46 -9.21 1.24 23.03
N SER A 47 -8.87 0.03 22.63
CA SER A 47 -8.92 -1.18 23.48
C SER A 47 -7.81 -1.25 24.54
N ALA A 48 -6.80 -0.39 24.49
CA ALA A 48 -5.66 -0.42 25.41
C ALA A 48 -5.48 0.92 26.15
N LEU A 49 -4.79 1.89 25.57
CA LEU A 49 -4.54 3.19 26.21
C LEU A 49 -5.56 4.28 25.82
N GLY A 50 -6.35 4.08 24.75
CA GLY A 50 -7.36 5.05 24.32
C GLY A 50 -6.81 6.44 23.98
N LEU A 51 -5.55 6.50 23.54
CA LEU A 51 -4.81 7.74 23.30
C LEU A 51 -5.27 8.48 22.04
N VAL A 52 -5.97 7.80 21.13
CA VAL A 52 -6.41 8.37 19.85
C VAL A 52 -7.92 8.62 19.89
N GLN A 53 -8.28 9.88 20.11
CA GLN A 53 -9.66 10.36 20.07
C GLN A 53 -9.91 11.24 18.85
N SER A 54 -8.85 11.88 18.33
CA SER A 54 -8.85 12.70 17.11
C SER A 54 -8.77 11.84 15.84
N ALA A 55 -9.83 11.06 15.58
CA ALA A 55 -9.90 10.07 14.50
C ALA A 55 -9.75 10.65 13.08
N GLU A 56 -10.21 11.89 12.85
CA GLU A 56 -10.27 12.48 11.52
C GLU A 56 -8.90 12.94 11.00
N GLN A 57 -8.08 13.54 11.87
CA GLN A 57 -6.73 13.99 11.52
C GLN A 57 -5.78 12.82 11.32
N VAL A 58 -5.87 11.79 12.19
CA VAL A 58 -5.10 10.55 12.02
C VAL A 58 -5.50 9.85 10.73
N LYS A 59 -6.79 9.83 10.39
CA LYS A 59 -7.27 9.24 9.12
C LYS A 59 -6.65 9.90 7.89
N LEU A 60 -6.59 11.23 7.84
CA LEU A 60 -5.96 11.93 6.71
C LEU A 60 -4.47 11.61 6.57
N LEU A 61 -3.73 11.53 7.69
CA LEU A 61 -2.33 11.13 7.69
C LEU A 61 -2.14 9.68 7.21
N SER A 62 -3.01 8.77 7.65
CA SER A 62 -2.99 7.37 7.23
C SER A 62 -3.28 7.22 5.74
N GLU A 63 -4.25 7.96 5.20
CA GLU A 63 -4.59 7.96 3.78
C GLU A 63 -3.45 8.48 2.91
N LEU A 64 -2.80 9.57 3.34
CA LEU A 64 -1.58 10.06 2.69
C LEU A 64 -0.44 9.04 2.77
N GLY A 65 -0.32 8.34 3.91
CA GLY A 65 0.63 7.25 4.12
C GLY A 65 0.43 6.09 3.14
N ILE A 66 -0.82 5.65 2.92
CA ILE A 66 -1.17 4.62 1.94
C ILE A 66 -0.80 5.07 0.53
N ALA A 67 -1.18 6.30 0.16
CA ALA A 67 -0.85 6.87 -1.15
C ALA A 67 0.67 6.90 -1.39
N LEU A 68 1.46 7.35 -0.41
CA LEU A 68 2.91 7.42 -0.51
C LEU A 68 3.58 6.05 -0.47
N LEU A 69 3.06 5.10 0.32
CA LEU A 69 3.52 3.72 0.34
C LEU A 69 3.42 3.10 -1.05
N LEU A 70 2.24 3.16 -1.67
CA LEU A 70 1.98 2.55 -2.97
C LEU A 70 2.66 3.32 -4.11
N PHE A 71 2.82 4.63 -3.96
CA PHE A 71 3.68 5.43 -4.84
C PHE A 71 5.14 4.96 -4.81
N LEU A 72 5.72 4.74 -3.63
CA LEU A 72 7.08 4.21 -3.49
C LEU A 72 7.21 2.80 -4.06
N VAL A 73 6.18 1.96 -3.91
CA VAL A 73 6.11 0.65 -4.57
C VAL A 73 6.13 0.85 -6.09
N GLY A 74 5.27 1.72 -6.62
CA GLY A 74 5.19 2.04 -8.05
C GLY A 74 6.51 2.55 -8.64
N ILE A 75 7.24 3.41 -7.93
CA ILE A 75 8.58 3.90 -8.34
C ILE A 75 9.59 2.75 -8.46
N LYS A 76 9.51 1.75 -7.57
CA LYS A 76 10.38 0.58 -7.59
C LYS A 76 10.03 -0.41 -8.70
N LEU A 77 8.87 -0.27 -9.35
CA LEU A 77 8.49 -1.05 -10.52
C LEU A 77 9.31 -0.60 -11.74
N ASP A 78 10.56 -1.07 -11.83
CA ASP A 78 11.33 -0.89 -13.04
C ASP A 78 10.74 -1.76 -14.15
N VAL A 79 10.04 -1.13 -15.09
CA VAL A 79 9.47 -1.76 -16.29
C VAL A 79 10.53 -2.55 -17.07
N LYS A 80 11.82 -2.18 -17.00
CA LYS A 80 12.91 -2.93 -17.64
C LYS A 80 13.27 -4.21 -16.88
N LEU A 81 13.25 -4.18 -15.55
CA LEU A 81 13.50 -5.34 -14.68
C LEU A 81 12.33 -6.34 -14.76
N VAL A 82 11.10 -5.81 -14.79
CA VAL A 82 9.88 -6.58 -15.08
C VAL A 82 9.91 -7.13 -16.50
N ARG A 83 10.60 -6.51 -17.47
CA ARG A 83 10.67 -7.05 -18.84
C ARG A 83 11.77 -8.10 -19.01
N SER A 84 12.89 -8.02 -18.28
CA SER A 84 14.00 -8.97 -18.38
C SER A 84 13.81 -10.24 -17.54
N LEU A 85 13.16 -10.15 -16.38
CA LEU A 85 12.81 -11.30 -15.51
C LEU A 85 11.34 -11.70 -15.62
N GLY A 86 10.55 -10.92 -16.37
CA GLY A 86 9.09 -10.84 -16.29
C GLY A 86 8.34 -12.12 -16.42
N THR A 87 8.72 -12.97 -17.38
CA THR A 87 7.94 -14.16 -17.68
C THR A 87 7.97 -15.12 -16.49
N VAL A 88 9.14 -15.36 -15.90
CA VAL A 88 9.28 -16.27 -14.75
C VAL A 88 8.58 -15.69 -13.53
N SER A 89 8.88 -14.44 -13.16
CA SER A 89 8.28 -13.81 -11.97
C SER A 89 6.77 -13.64 -12.09
N LEU A 90 6.24 -13.37 -13.29
CA LEU A 90 4.80 -13.28 -13.55
C LEU A 90 4.12 -14.63 -13.42
N PHE A 91 4.64 -15.68 -14.06
CA PHE A 91 4.06 -17.02 -13.95
C PHE A 91 4.17 -17.58 -12.53
N THR A 92 5.29 -17.36 -11.84
CA THR A 92 5.45 -17.79 -10.45
C THR A 92 4.53 -17.01 -9.51
N GLY A 93 4.41 -15.69 -9.67
CA GLY A 93 3.52 -14.86 -8.85
C GLY A 93 2.05 -15.19 -9.07
N LEU A 94 1.60 -15.24 -10.33
CA LEU A 94 0.22 -15.62 -10.66
C LEU A 94 -0.09 -17.06 -10.23
N GLY A 95 0.85 -17.99 -10.44
CA GLY A 95 0.71 -19.38 -10.01
C GLY A 95 0.56 -19.50 -8.50
N GLN A 96 1.39 -18.77 -7.74
CA GLN A 96 1.31 -18.75 -6.28
C GLN A 96 -0.02 -18.14 -5.79
N VAL A 97 -0.43 -16.99 -6.33
CA VAL A 97 -1.69 -16.31 -5.97
C VAL A 97 -2.90 -17.20 -6.27
N LEU A 98 -2.94 -17.81 -7.45
CA LEU A 98 -4.01 -18.74 -7.82
C LEU A 98 -4.03 -19.95 -6.90
N PHE A 99 -2.87 -20.54 -6.64
CA PHE A 99 -2.75 -21.70 -5.75
C PHE A 99 -3.24 -21.36 -4.34
N THR A 100 -2.74 -20.30 -3.71
CA THR A 100 -3.17 -19.93 -2.34
C THR A 100 -4.63 -19.51 -2.29
N SER A 101 -5.14 -18.84 -3.31
CA SER A 101 -6.56 -18.45 -3.38
C SER A 101 -7.47 -19.68 -3.50
N VAL A 102 -7.14 -20.64 -4.36
CA VAL A 102 -7.95 -21.86 -4.54
C VAL A 102 -7.95 -22.69 -3.26
N PHE A 103 -6.77 -22.96 -2.68
CA PHE A 103 -6.69 -23.74 -1.45
C PHE A 103 -7.32 -23.00 -0.26
N GLY A 104 -7.11 -21.69 -0.13
CA GLY A 104 -7.75 -20.87 0.90
C GLY A 104 -9.27 -20.89 0.80
N TYR A 105 -9.81 -20.83 -0.41
CA TYR A 105 -11.25 -20.92 -0.67
C TYR A 105 -11.82 -22.29 -0.30
N LEU A 106 -11.15 -23.37 -0.70
CA LEU A 106 -11.56 -24.74 -0.36
C LEU A 106 -11.51 -25.00 1.15
N ILE A 107 -10.49 -24.49 1.84
CA ILE A 107 -10.41 -24.55 3.30
C ILE A 107 -11.56 -23.76 3.93
N GLY A 108 -11.87 -22.56 3.42
CA GLY A 108 -12.99 -21.75 3.89
C GLY A 108 -14.33 -22.48 3.79
N LEU A 109 -14.59 -23.13 2.64
CA LEU A 109 -15.77 -23.96 2.47
C LEU A 109 -15.77 -25.18 3.39
N GLY A 110 -14.61 -25.81 3.60
CA GLY A 110 -14.45 -26.93 4.52
C GLY A 110 -14.72 -26.56 5.99
N LEU A 111 -14.53 -25.30 6.35
CA LEU A 111 -14.88 -24.73 7.66
C LEU A 111 -16.36 -24.31 7.76
N GLY A 112 -17.15 -24.50 6.70
CA GLY A 112 -18.57 -24.14 6.66
C GLY A 112 -18.83 -22.65 6.41
N LEU A 113 -17.84 -21.90 5.93
CA LEU A 113 -18.04 -20.49 5.55
C LEU A 113 -18.82 -20.41 4.23
N GLY A 114 -19.63 -19.36 4.08
CA GLY A 114 -20.30 -19.05 2.81
C GLY A 114 -19.31 -18.78 1.67
N HIS A 115 -19.77 -18.82 0.42
CA HIS A 115 -18.92 -18.61 -0.76
C HIS A 115 -18.20 -17.26 -0.75
N VAL A 116 -18.92 -16.19 -0.40
CA VAL A 116 -18.36 -14.82 -0.37
C VAL A 116 -17.33 -14.67 0.73
N THR A 117 -17.62 -15.14 1.94
CA THR A 117 -16.68 -15.11 3.07
C THR A 117 -15.45 -15.98 2.82
N SER A 118 -15.63 -17.15 2.20
CA SER A 118 -14.51 -18.01 1.79
C SER A 118 -13.61 -17.32 0.76
N LEU A 119 -14.18 -16.53 -0.16
CA LEU A 119 -13.41 -15.76 -1.14
C LEU A 119 -12.62 -14.63 -0.47
N TYR A 120 -13.23 -13.90 0.47
CA TYR A 120 -12.51 -12.89 1.26
C TYR A 120 -11.35 -13.51 2.04
N VAL A 121 -11.57 -14.66 2.69
CA VAL A 121 -10.52 -15.38 3.43
C VAL A 121 -9.41 -15.85 2.48
N ALA A 122 -9.76 -16.37 1.30
CA ALA A 122 -8.79 -16.81 0.29
C ALA A 122 -7.87 -15.68 -0.19
N VAL A 123 -8.45 -14.51 -0.49
CA VAL A 123 -7.67 -13.32 -0.88
C VAL A 123 -6.84 -12.82 0.30
N ALA A 124 -7.40 -12.79 1.51
CA ALA A 124 -6.69 -12.40 2.72
C ALA A 124 -5.46 -13.29 2.99
N LEU A 125 -5.59 -14.60 2.82
CA LEU A 125 -4.49 -15.57 2.97
C LEU A 125 -3.40 -15.42 1.91
N THR A 126 -3.70 -14.74 0.81
CA THR A 126 -2.74 -14.49 -0.27
C THR A 126 -1.90 -13.25 0.01
N PHE A 127 -2.17 -12.44 1.04
CA PHE A 127 -1.29 -11.34 1.41
C PHE A 127 0.08 -11.85 1.89
N SER A 128 1.15 -11.37 1.26
CA SER A 128 2.53 -11.60 1.69
C SER A 128 3.09 -10.37 2.39
N SER A 129 3.98 -10.59 3.37
CA SER A 129 4.72 -9.53 4.04
C SER A 129 5.94 -9.09 3.21
N THR A 130 5.68 -8.50 2.04
CA THR A 130 6.70 -8.07 1.05
C THR A 130 7.81 -7.23 1.68
N ILE A 131 7.47 -6.30 2.56
CA ILE A 131 8.46 -5.41 3.20
C ILE A 131 9.46 -6.19 4.06
N ILE A 132 9.03 -7.27 4.72
CA ILE A 132 9.90 -8.12 5.55
C ILE A 132 10.88 -8.89 4.66
N ILE A 133 10.38 -9.50 3.58
CA ILE A 133 11.21 -10.28 2.65
C ILE A 133 12.26 -9.40 1.98
N VAL A 134 11.87 -8.22 1.52
CA VAL A 134 12.80 -7.23 0.95
C VAL A 134 13.85 -6.80 1.96
N LYS A 135 13.48 -6.56 3.24
CA LYS A 135 14.46 -6.28 4.29
C LYS A 135 15.42 -7.44 4.52
N LEU A 136 14.92 -8.67 4.64
CA LEU A 136 15.77 -9.85 4.83
C LEU A 136 16.76 -10.06 3.68
N LEU A 137 16.32 -9.89 2.44
CA LEU A 137 17.19 -9.92 1.25
C LEU A 137 18.21 -8.78 1.26
N SER A 138 17.80 -7.58 1.68
CA SER A 138 18.68 -6.42 1.82
C SER A 138 19.76 -6.64 2.87
N ASP A 139 19.38 -7.14 4.04
CA ASP A 139 20.28 -7.39 5.16
C ASP A 139 21.33 -8.45 4.81
N LYS A 140 20.95 -9.41 3.96
CA LYS A 140 21.85 -10.42 3.38
C LYS A 140 22.63 -9.96 2.15
N ARG A 141 22.36 -8.76 1.62
CA ARG A 141 22.92 -8.24 0.35
C ARG A 141 22.64 -9.14 -0.86
N GLU A 142 21.50 -9.83 -0.85
CA GLU A 142 21.10 -10.77 -1.90
C GLU A 142 20.08 -10.18 -2.89
N ILE A 143 19.75 -8.88 -2.77
CA ILE A 143 18.76 -8.22 -3.66
C ILE A 143 19.16 -8.31 -5.14
N ASP A 144 20.45 -8.17 -5.44
CA ASP A 144 20.95 -8.18 -6.82
C ASP A 144 21.20 -9.59 -7.36
N ALA A 145 21.07 -10.63 -6.52
CA ALA A 145 21.22 -12.01 -6.95
C ALA A 145 19.99 -12.48 -7.74
N LEU A 146 20.16 -13.48 -8.61
CA LEU A 146 19.08 -13.98 -9.48
C LEU A 146 17.83 -14.37 -8.69
N HIS A 147 17.99 -15.08 -7.56
CA HIS A 147 16.89 -15.47 -6.69
C HIS A 147 16.25 -14.26 -5.97
N GLY A 148 17.03 -13.25 -5.61
CA GLY A 148 16.54 -12.01 -5.01
C GLY A 148 15.73 -11.16 -5.98
N GLN A 149 16.17 -11.07 -7.25
CA GLN A 149 15.45 -10.37 -8.30
C GLN A 149 14.15 -11.08 -8.70
N ILE A 150 14.17 -12.42 -8.77
CA ILE A 150 12.95 -13.22 -8.97
C ILE A 150 12.00 -13.04 -7.77
N ALA A 151 12.52 -13.08 -6.54
CA ALA A 151 11.73 -12.90 -5.33
C ALA A 151 11.03 -11.54 -5.32
N LEU A 152 11.80 -10.47 -5.56
CA LEU A 152 11.26 -9.12 -5.67
C LEU A 152 10.22 -9.01 -6.78
N GLY A 153 10.48 -9.64 -7.92
CA GLY A 153 9.58 -9.63 -9.08
C GLY A 153 8.24 -10.29 -8.82
N PHE A 154 8.19 -11.48 -8.21
CA PHE A 154 6.89 -12.12 -7.92
C PHE A 154 6.15 -11.40 -6.79
N LEU A 155 6.85 -10.86 -5.78
CA LEU A 155 6.24 -10.09 -4.69
C LEU A 155 5.52 -8.84 -5.21
N ILE A 156 6.11 -8.19 -6.20
CA ILE A 156 5.51 -7.06 -6.92
C ILE A 156 4.23 -7.50 -7.65
N VAL A 157 4.29 -8.60 -8.40
CA VAL A 157 3.13 -9.12 -9.16
C VAL A 157 2.01 -9.50 -8.19
N GLN A 158 2.35 -10.14 -7.08
CA GLN A 158 1.42 -10.54 -6.04
C GLN A 158 0.69 -9.34 -5.44
N ASP A 159 1.42 -8.29 -5.02
CA ASP A 159 0.84 -7.08 -4.43
C ASP A 159 -0.13 -6.39 -5.41
N LEU A 160 0.25 -6.30 -6.69
CA LEU A 160 -0.61 -5.75 -7.74
C LEU A 160 -1.89 -6.58 -7.95
N VAL A 161 -1.75 -7.90 -8.08
CA VAL A 161 -2.89 -8.80 -8.33
C VAL A 161 -3.85 -8.77 -7.15
N VAL A 162 -3.35 -8.76 -5.91
CA VAL A 162 -4.18 -8.70 -4.70
C VAL A 162 -4.91 -7.37 -4.60
N VAL A 163 -4.25 -6.23 -4.86
CA VAL A 163 -4.91 -4.92 -4.89
C VAL A 163 -6.02 -4.89 -5.94
N LEU A 164 -5.75 -5.36 -7.16
CA LEU A 164 -6.75 -5.44 -8.23
C LEU A 164 -7.91 -6.38 -7.84
N ALA A 165 -7.62 -7.54 -7.26
CA ALA A 165 -8.63 -8.46 -6.78
C ALA A 165 -9.51 -7.83 -5.69
N MET A 166 -8.93 -7.11 -4.73
CA MET A 166 -9.66 -6.42 -3.68
C MET A 166 -10.58 -5.33 -4.22
N ILE A 167 -10.16 -4.59 -5.25
CA ILE A 167 -11.00 -3.59 -5.94
C ILE A 167 -12.17 -4.27 -6.64
N VAL A 168 -11.89 -5.34 -7.38
CA VAL A 168 -12.93 -6.12 -8.06
C VAL A 168 -13.92 -6.70 -7.04
N LEU A 169 -13.44 -7.27 -5.93
CA LEU A 169 -14.29 -7.76 -4.84
C LEU A 169 -15.10 -6.64 -4.19
N SER A 170 -14.50 -5.46 -3.97
CA SER A 170 -15.19 -4.31 -3.37
C SER A 170 -16.24 -3.72 -4.32
N ALA A 171 -15.99 -3.72 -5.63
CA ALA A 171 -16.92 -3.23 -6.64
C ALA A 171 -18.04 -4.23 -6.94
N ILE A 172 -17.75 -5.54 -6.85
CA ILE A 172 -18.75 -6.59 -6.91
C ILE A 172 -19.58 -6.65 -5.62
N GLY A 173 -19.14 -5.97 -4.55
CA GLY A 173 -19.79 -5.79 -3.25
C GLY A 173 -21.25 -6.24 -3.17
N ILE A 174 -21.43 -7.54 -2.92
CA ILE A 174 -22.69 -8.24 -2.64
C ILE A 174 -23.15 -7.82 -1.23
N GLY A 175 -23.45 -6.53 -1.08
CA GLY A 175 -23.84 -5.86 0.16
C GLY A 175 -25.05 -4.92 -0.01
N SER A 176 -25.43 -4.60 -1.25
CA SER A 176 -26.77 -4.16 -1.62
C SER A 176 -27.52 -5.34 -2.22
N ALA A 177 -28.64 -5.72 -1.62
CA ALA A 177 -29.56 -6.69 -2.22
C ALA A 177 -30.05 -6.13 -3.57
N GLY A 178 -29.51 -6.65 -4.67
CA GLY A 178 -29.88 -6.25 -6.02
C GLY A 178 -29.21 -7.14 -7.08
N GLU A 179 -29.89 -8.22 -7.45
CA GLU A 179 -29.44 -9.27 -8.38
C GLU A 179 -29.34 -8.83 -9.87
N ALA A 180 -28.96 -7.58 -10.17
CA ALA A 180 -28.86 -7.08 -11.54
C ALA A 180 -27.65 -6.18 -11.88
N GLU A 181 -26.76 -5.85 -10.92
CA GLU A 181 -25.71 -4.83 -11.14
C GLU A 181 -24.28 -5.39 -11.34
N GLY A 182 -24.09 -6.70 -11.31
CA GLY A 182 -22.73 -7.29 -11.36
C GLY A 182 -21.96 -7.02 -12.65
N ALA A 183 -22.63 -6.93 -13.79
CA ALA A 183 -21.99 -6.66 -15.09
C ALA A 183 -21.76 -5.16 -15.33
N GLU A 184 -22.68 -4.30 -14.90
CA GLU A 184 -22.56 -2.84 -15.04
C GLU A 184 -21.51 -2.26 -14.06
N GLY A 185 -21.44 -2.80 -12.83
CA GLY A 185 -20.40 -2.46 -11.87
C GLY A 185 -19.00 -2.82 -12.39
N LEU A 186 -18.83 -4.03 -12.94
CA LEU A 186 -17.56 -4.48 -13.54
C LEU A 186 -17.19 -3.65 -14.78
N LEU A 187 -18.16 -3.33 -15.63
CA LEU A 187 -17.94 -2.47 -16.80
C LEU A 187 -17.51 -1.07 -16.39
N SER A 188 -18.14 -0.49 -15.36
CA SER A 188 -17.79 0.83 -14.84
C SER A 188 -16.36 0.85 -14.29
N VAL A 189 -15.93 -0.17 -13.55
CA VAL A 189 -14.58 -0.30 -13.01
C VAL A 189 -13.53 -0.52 -14.09
N VAL A 190 -13.83 -1.33 -15.10
CA VAL A 190 -12.91 -1.56 -16.23
C VAL A 190 -12.77 -0.29 -17.06
N LEU A 191 -13.86 0.45 -17.29
CA LEU A 191 -13.85 1.70 -18.03
C LEU A 191 -13.11 2.79 -17.25
N SER A 192 -13.38 2.90 -15.94
CA SER A 192 -12.78 3.89 -15.05
C SER A 192 -11.28 3.61 -14.83
N GLY A 193 -10.91 2.34 -14.66
CA GLY A 193 -9.53 1.86 -14.66
C GLY A 193 -8.81 2.13 -15.98
N GLY A 194 -9.45 1.82 -17.11
CA GLY A 194 -8.92 2.11 -18.45
C GLY A 194 -8.70 3.60 -18.68
N ALA A 195 -9.66 4.45 -18.32
CA ALA A 195 -9.56 5.89 -18.42
C ALA A 195 -8.43 6.45 -17.54
N MET A 196 -8.26 5.90 -16.34
CA MET A 196 -7.18 6.30 -15.43
C MET A 196 -5.81 5.90 -15.97
N VAL A 197 -5.67 4.70 -16.53
CA VAL A 197 -4.43 4.27 -17.19
C VAL A 197 -4.11 5.15 -18.41
N VAL A 198 -5.10 5.49 -19.23
CA VAL A 198 -4.92 6.41 -20.37
C VAL A 198 -4.49 7.79 -19.88
N MET A 199 -5.10 8.30 -18.81
CA MET A 199 -4.73 9.58 -18.19
C MET A 199 -3.28 9.56 -17.68
N VAL A 200 -2.85 8.48 -17.02
CA VAL A 200 -1.46 8.29 -16.58
C VAL A 200 -0.52 8.29 -17.79
N ILE A 201 -0.83 7.54 -18.84
CA ILE A 201 0.02 7.44 -20.03
C ILE A 201 0.16 8.80 -20.72
N LEU A 202 -0.94 9.55 -20.83
CA LEU A 202 -0.93 10.92 -21.36
C LEU A 202 -0.10 11.85 -20.46
N PHE A 203 -0.27 11.77 -19.15
CA PHE A 203 0.48 12.56 -18.17
C PHE A 203 1.99 12.28 -18.24
N VAL A 204 2.38 11.00 -18.31
CA VAL A 204 3.77 10.58 -18.47
C VAL A 204 4.36 11.13 -19.76
N ARG A 205 3.63 10.98 -20.86
CA ARG A 205 4.11 11.35 -22.20
C ARG A 205 4.22 12.86 -22.40
N PHE A 206 3.31 13.65 -21.82
CA PHE A 206 3.26 15.10 -22.03
C PHE A 206 3.86 15.93 -20.89
N LEU A 207 3.84 15.46 -19.65
CA LEU A 207 4.15 16.28 -18.47
C LEU A 207 5.35 15.77 -17.65
N ALA A 208 5.49 14.45 -17.47
CA ALA A 208 6.49 13.90 -16.55
C ALA A 208 7.94 14.20 -16.99
N ASN A 209 8.29 13.99 -18.27
CA ASN A 209 9.64 14.22 -18.78
C ASN A 209 10.07 15.71 -18.76
N PRO A 210 9.29 16.68 -19.28
CA PRO A 210 9.72 18.09 -19.27
C PRO A 210 9.67 18.73 -17.88
N LEU A 211 8.79 18.27 -16.97
CA LEU A 211 8.76 18.76 -15.60
C LEU A 211 9.93 18.23 -14.79
N THR A 212 10.24 16.93 -14.86
CA THR A 212 11.32 16.36 -14.05
C THR A 212 12.69 16.93 -14.40
N GLU A 213 12.98 17.25 -15.66
CA GLU A 213 14.23 17.92 -16.05
C GLU A 213 14.38 19.33 -15.48
N ARG A 214 13.29 20.09 -15.38
CA ARG A 214 13.30 21.46 -14.81
C ARG A 214 13.30 21.45 -13.29
N LEU A 215 12.55 20.53 -12.68
CA LEU A 215 12.45 20.40 -11.22
C LEU A 215 13.70 19.78 -10.60
N ALA A 216 14.51 19.03 -11.37
CA ALA A 216 15.78 18.47 -10.91
C ALA A 216 16.82 19.51 -10.48
N GLN A 217 16.64 20.79 -10.85
CA GLN A 217 17.51 21.88 -10.42
C GLN A 217 17.35 22.20 -8.92
N ALA A 218 16.21 21.84 -8.30
CA ALA A 218 15.92 22.05 -6.89
C ALA A 218 15.42 20.74 -6.24
N PRO A 219 16.28 20.03 -5.48
CA PRO A 219 15.93 18.74 -4.87
C PRO A 219 14.72 18.77 -3.94
N GLU A 220 14.46 19.91 -3.30
CA GLU A 220 13.31 20.14 -2.42
C GLU A 220 12.01 20.22 -3.23
N LEU A 221 12.02 20.97 -4.33
CA LEU A 221 10.87 21.12 -5.22
C LEU A 221 10.50 19.77 -5.85
N MET A 222 11.50 18.98 -6.24
CA MET A 222 11.31 17.63 -6.77
C MET A 222 10.57 16.70 -5.78
N MET A 223 10.87 16.81 -4.47
CA MET A 223 10.20 16.01 -3.44
C MET A 223 8.76 16.47 -3.22
N ILE A 224 8.53 17.78 -3.12
CA ILE A 224 7.17 18.35 -2.97
C ILE A 224 6.30 17.97 -4.17
N SER A 225 6.84 18.06 -5.38
CA SER A 225 6.12 17.67 -6.59
C SER A 225 5.83 16.17 -6.67
N ALA A 226 6.74 15.31 -6.19
CA ALA A 226 6.48 13.87 -6.11
C ALA A 226 5.35 13.54 -5.12
N ILE A 227 5.34 14.19 -3.95
CA ILE A 227 4.26 14.02 -2.95
C ILE A 227 2.93 14.56 -3.51
N ALA A 228 2.96 15.74 -4.12
CA ALA A 228 1.78 16.34 -4.73
C ALA A 228 1.21 15.43 -5.82
N LEU A 229 2.07 14.82 -6.64
CA LEU A 229 1.64 13.88 -7.67
C LEU A 229 1.01 12.61 -7.06
N ALA A 230 1.63 12.03 -6.04
CA ALA A 230 1.07 10.89 -5.33
C ALA A 230 -0.31 11.22 -4.74
N ALA A 231 -0.46 12.38 -4.12
CA ALA A 231 -1.72 12.83 -3.53
C ALA A 231 -2.80 13.12 -4.59
N ILE A 232 -2.46 13.79 -5.69
CA ILE A 232 -3.39 14.10 -6.78
C ILE A 232 -3.91 12.81 -7.42
N PHE A 233 -3.02 11.87 -7.75
CA PHE A 233 -3.45 10.62 -8.36
C PHE A 233 -4.25 9.77 -7.38
N ALA A 234 -3.89 9.74 -6.09
CA ALA A 234 -4.68 9.07 -5.06
C ALA A 234 -6.09 9.67 -4.93
N ALA A 235 -6.21 11.01 -4.95
CA ALA A 235 -7.50 11.69 -4.94
C ALA A 235 -8.31 11.39 -6.20
N VAL A 236 -7.69 11.39 -7.38
CA VAL A 236 -8.35 10.99 -8.62
C VAL A 236 -8.78 9.52 -8.56
N GLY A 237 -7.94 8.63 -8.03
CA GLY A 237 -8.28 7.21 -7.87
C GLY A 237 -9.49 6.98 -6.96
N GLU A 238 -9.59 7.75 -5.86
CA GLU A 238 -10.76 7.75 -5.00
C GLU A 238 -12.02 8.29 -5.72
N LEU A 239 -11.91 9.42 -6.44
CA LEU A 239 -13.03 10.00 -7.20
C LEU A 239 -13.55 9.07 -8.29
N VAL A 240 -12.66 8.28 -8.89
CA VAL A 240 -12.96 7.32 -9.96
C VAL A 240 -13.47 5.98 -9.39
N GLY A 241 -13.47 5.81 -8.07
CA GLY A 241 -13.96 4.60 -7.38
C GLY A 241 -12.97 3.43 -7.37
N LEU A 242 -11.70 3.67 -7.75
CA LEU A 242 -10.63 2.66 -7.75
C LEU A 242 -9.85 2.61 -6.43
N GLY A 243 -10.05 3.61 -5.57
CA GLY A 243 -9.35 3.75 -4.30
C GLY A 243 -8.07 4.58 -4.40
N LYS A 244 -7.59 5.00 -3.23
CA LYS A 244 -6.35 5.78 -3.08
C LYS A 244 -5.13 4.96 -3.48
N GLU A 245 -5.26 3.65 -3.36
CA GLU A 245 -4.23 2.65 -3.59
C GLU A 245 -3.76 2.64 -5.04
N VAL A 246 -4.71 2.52 -5.97
CA VAL A 246 -4.42 2.51 -7.42
C VAL A 246 -3.85 3.84 -7.87
N GLY A 247 -4.40 4.94 -7.36
CA GLY A 247 -3.90 6.28 -7.63
C GLY A 247 -2.44 6.45 -7.22
N GLY A 248 -2.11 6.13 -5.97
CA GLY A 248 -0.73 6.18 -5.49
C GLY A 248 0.20 5.33 -6.35
N LEU A 249 -0.18 4.07 -6.64
CA LEU A 249 0.61 3.15 -7.45
C LEU A 249 0.88 3.69 -8.86
N LEU A 250 -0.15 4.18 -9.54
CA LEU A 250 -0.05 4.71 -10.90
C LEU A 250 0.81 5.98 -10.97
N ALA A 251 0.72 6.85 -9.96
CA ALA A 251 1.65 7.97 -9.84
C ALA A 251 3.10 7.49 -9.70
N GLY A 252 3.35 6.42 -8.94
CA GLY A 252 4.70 5.86 -8.80
C GLY A 252 5.24 5.32 -10.12
N ILE A 253 4.42 4.54 -10.84
CA ILE A 253 4.77 4.00 -12.17
C ILE A 253 5.09 5.13 -13.15
N SER A 254 4.38 6.26 -13.06
CA SER A 254 4.62 7.41 -13.93
C SER A 254 6.02 8.02 -13.79
N LEU A 255 6.63 7.90 -12.60
CA LEU A 255 7.98 8.39 -12.29
C LEU A 255 9.05 7.30 -12.37
N ALA A 256 8.67 6.02 -12.39
CA ALA A 256 9.60 4.89 -12.38
C ALA A 256 10.54 4.85 -13.60
N SER A 257 10.14 5.44 -14.73
CA SER A 257 10.96 5.54 -15.95
C SER A 257 11.93 6.72 -15.97
N THR A 258 11.86 7.62 -14.98
CA THR A 258 12.71 8.81 -14.91
C THR A 258 14.07 8.47 -14.26
N PRO A 259 15.17 9.15 -14.64
CA PRO A 259 16.50 8.90 -14.06
C PRO A 259 16.59 9.26 -12.57
N TYR A 260 15.65 10.06 -12.05
CA TYR A 260 15.65 10.55 -10.68
C TYR A 260 14.93 9.64 -9.69
N ARG A 261 14.40 8.49 -10.14
CA ARG A 261 13.58 7.56 -9.33
C ARG A 261 14.22 7.15 -8.00
N GLU A 262 15.53 6.89 -7.99
CA GLU A 262 16.23 6.42 -6.79
C GLU A 262 16.37 7.54 -5.76
N THR A 263 16.65 8.77 -6.22
CA THR A 263 16.71 9.96 -5.37
C THR A 263 15.34 10.25 -4.75
N ILE A 264 14.26 10.12 -5.52
CA ILE A 264 12.88 10.29 -5.03
C ILE A 264 12.57 9.21 -3.99
N ALA A 265 12.86 7.95 -4.30
CA ALA A 265 12.59 6.82 -3.41
C ALA A 265 13.35 6.92 -2.09
N ALA A 266 14.63 7.26 -2.13
CA ALA A 266 15.47 7.40 -0.94
C ALA A 266 15.00 8.53 -0.03
N ARG A 267 14.55 9.66 -0.61
CA ARG A 267 14.08 10.82 0.17
C ARG A 267 12.67 10.62 0.73
N LEU A 268 11.79 9.92 0.02
CA LEU A 268 10.42 9.66 0.47
C LEU A 268 10.28 8.44 1.40
N ALA A 269 11.26 7.52 1.40
CA ALA A 269 11.23 6.36 2.30
C ALA A 269 11.06 6.73 3.80
N PRO A 270 11.81 7.69 4.37
CA PRO A 270 11.60 8.13 5.76
C PRO A 270 10.22 8.73 6.00
N LEU A 271 9.69 9.49 5.03
CA LEU A 271 8.35 10.09 5.11
C LEU A 271 7.26 9.01 5.13
N ARG A 272 7.38 8.01 4.26
CA ARG A 272 6.51 6.83 4.28
C ARG A 272 6.57 6.12 5.62
N ASP A 273 7.77 5.85 6.15
CA ASP A 273 7.92 5.12 7.41
C ASP A 273 7.30 5.88 8.59
N PHE A 274 7.39 7.21 8.58
CA PHE A 274 6.68 8.08 9.52
C PHE A 274 5.16 7.99 9.36
N LEU A 275 4.64 8.04 8.13
CA LEU A 275 3.19 7.98 7.88
C LEU A 275 2.59 6.58 8.16
N LEU A 276 3.37 5.52 7.99
CA LEU A 276 2.97 4.14 8.31
C LEU A 276 2.64 3.95 9.80
N LEU A 277 3.22 4.74 10.69
CA LEU A 277 2.88 4.75 12.11
C LEU A 277 1.39 5.06 12.33
N PHE A 278 0.84 6.00 11.56
CA PHE A 278 -0.56 6.41 11.67
C PHE A 278 -1.49 5.40 11.00
N LEU A 279 -1.04 4.73 9.93
CA LEU A 279 -1.80 3.67 9.24
C LEU A 279 -2.16 2.52 10.19
N ILE A 280 -1.24 2.16 11.08
CA ILE A 280 -1.37 0.98 11.94
C ILE A 280 -2.12 1.33 13.25
N CYS A 281 -2.43 2.60 13.48
CA CYS A 281 -3.25 2.98 14.62
C CYS A 281 -4.70 2.50 14.41
N PRO A 282 -5.21 1.59 15.25
CA PRO A 282 -6.46 0.91 15.02
C PRO A 282 -7.61 1.84 15.39
N HIS A 283 -8.05 2.67 14.45
CA HIS A 283 -9.39 3.25 14.51
C HIS A 283 -10.41 2.40 13.72
N ARG A 284 -9.95 1.38 12.98
CA ARG A 284 -10.82 0.49 12.17
C ARG A 284 -11.04 -0.92 12.73
N VAL A 285 -10.34 -1.33 13.79
CA VAL A 285 -10.47 -2.71 14.30
C VAL A 285 -11.83 -2.93 14.99
N ASP A 286 -12.46 -1.87 15.52
CA ASP A 286 -13.73 -1.98 16.24
C ASP A 286 -14.97 -2.15 15.36
N ARG A 287 -14.88 -2.01 14.02
CA ARG A 287 -16.03 -2.24 13.11
C ARG A 287 -16.08 -3.62 12.45
N LEU A 288 -15.16 -4.52 12.77
CA LEU A 288 -15.20 -5.92 12.29
C LEU A 288 -15.58 -6.93 13.39
N VAL A 289 -15.81 -6.47 14.62
CA VAL A 289 -16.15 -7.33 15.78
C VAL A 289 -17.53 -7.01 16.40
N CYS A 290 -18.38 -6.26 15.69
CA CYS A 290 -19.83 -6.18 15.95
C CYS A 290 -20.60 -6.38 14.65
#